data_AF-A0A2U3IDE6-F1
#
_entry.id   AF-A0A2U3IDE6-F1
#
_cell.length_a   1.000
_cell.length_b   1.000
_cell.length_c   1.000
_cell.angle_alpha   90.00
_cell.angle_beta   90.00
_cell.angle_gamma   90.00
#
_symmetry.space_group_name_H-M   'P 1'
#
loop_
_entity.id
_entity.type
_entity.pdbx_description
1 polymer ?
#
loop_
_entity_poly.entity_id
_entity_poly.type
_entity_poly.pdbx_seq_one_letter_code
_entity_poly.pdbx_strand_id
1 'polypeptide(L)'
;MTYLKNKNSKPHKSVFALFAGMALATALAGCGGHDDDTPQVSGRVLGSYIQNAKVCLDLNDNGKCDSGEPSATSDAKGNYSIGDKSSGGWKNVVADLTGARENDVDGNDMGTKFGAGAFFLAPKGATGTVSAITTQVAQLVAGGAALDDARTTLAAKYGNVPADKLLGDFNSDTSLASVKAASDTYIKTVVSSKAVRHVFVITMENKNYEESFGTTAAASGQDPYLKSLAPQGALLTNYYGTGHVSLDNYISMVSGQPSTIDTETDCFSLWSDIVDAGNDSANPKVLKAGTDANGHAGGGCVYPARVKTLGNQLDNAKFAWKGYMGDMGNDLNRDGTKACSFPTRTAKLAGADVTKAVDGTQSAQAGSASGDVKADAYATRHNPFVYFHSVTDDLNYCDQHVVNLDDNLQNDLKSIDTTPNLVFITPNLCDDGHDGDGTGAAGKGCKTGAPGGLTSIDAFLKKWIPIIQASAAYQQDGLIIINFDESNAASSPMTTTFSTDYSQLNLTINLPGASCCSQQTGPNVKRPDDQILSTLPIMYASSLGINTASLPSTVKQIKIGMHYDGVGGDRTGALLLSPFIKGGTTTDTGYNHYALLKSLEDRFGIPEYLGYANDAKLVTFGSDIFNQ
;
A
#
# COMPACT_ATOMS: atom_id res chain seq x y z
N MET A 1 38.32 -39.99 -1.31
CA MET A 1 39.07 -39.35 -0.20
C MET A 1 38.03 -38.65 0.68
N THR A 2 37.30 -39.35 1.55
CA THR A 2 37.66 -39.89 2.89
C THR A 2 37.92 -38.80 3.93
N TYR A 3 37.00 -38.65 4.90
CA TYR A 3 37.21 -38.71 6.37
C TYR A 3 35.84 -38.42 7.03
N LEU A 4 35.03 -39.44 7.37
CA LEU A 4 34.96 -40.29 8.58
C LEU A 4 33.78 -39.89 9.49
N LYS A 5 32.83 -40.84 9.60
CA LYS A 5 31.71 -40.91 10.54
C LYS A 5 32.20 -41.27 11.94
N ASN A 6 31.45 -40.89 12.98
CA ASN A 6 31.20 -41.81 14.08
C ASN A 6 29.80 -41.68 14.69
N LYS A 7 29.21 -42.84 15.01
CA LYS A 7 27.87 -43.09 15.58
C LYS A 7 27.95 -43.22 17.11
N ASN A 8 26.80 -43.02 17.77
CA ASN A 8 26.22 -43.76 18.92
C ASN A 8 25.53 -42.76 19.88
N SER A 9 24.48 -43.03 20.65
CA SER A 9 23.37 -43.99 20.70
C SER A 9 22.51 -43.52 21.91
N LYS A 10 21.16 -43.52 21.80
CA LYS A 10 20.16 -43.22 22.87
C LYS A 10 20.25 -44.21 24.07
N PRO A 11 19.34 -44.22 25.08
CA PRO A 11 18.65 -43.20 25.93
C PRO A 11 18.60 -43.57 27.45
N HIS A 12 18.29 -42.67 28.40
CA HIS A 12 17.73 -43.04 29.75
C HIS A 12 17.00 -41.82 30.38
N LYS A 13 15.68 -41.88 30.60
CA LYS A 13 14.90 -42.34 31.78
C LYS A 13 14.91 -41.36 32.98
N SER A 14 13.73 -40.78 33.21
CA SER A 14 13.29 -39.98 34.34
C SER A 14 13.34 -40.76 35.67
N VAL A 15 13.71 -40.09 36.75
CA VAL A 15 13.62 -40.58 38.13
C VAL A 15 12.79 -39.61 38.97
N PHE A 16 11.75 -40.18 39.58
CA PHE A 16 10.87 -39.66 40.62
C PHE A 16 11.63 -39.31 41.90
N ALA A 17 11.21 -38.24 42.60
CA ALA A 17 11.42 -38.12 44.04
C ALA A 17 10.13 -37.62 44.71
N LEU A 18 9.64 -38.45 45.63
CA LEU A 18 8.50 -38.27 46.54
C LEU A 18 8.72 -37.12 47.54
N PHE A 19 7.66 -36.40 47.88
CA PHE A 19 7.32 -36.09 49.27
C PHE A 19 5.80 -36.10 49.46
N ALA A 20 5.31 -37.08 50.24
CA ALA A 20 4.05 -37.05 50.97
C ALA A 20 4.31 -36.39 52.34
N GLY A 21 3.41 -35.75 53.06
CA GLY A 21 1.99 -35.45 52.92
C GLY A 21 1.50 -34.89 54.27
N MET A 22 0.41 -34.13 54.30
CA MET A 22 -0.54 -34.17 55.42
C MET A 22 -1.86 -33.51 55.00
N ALA A 23 -2.93 -34.30 55.10
CA ALA A 23 -4.30 -33.92 54.81
C ALA A 23 -4.98 -33.34 56.04
N LEU A 24 -5.91 -32.40 55.83
CA LEU A 24 -7.10 -32.26 56.66
C LEU A 24 -8.29 -31.83 55.77
N ALA A 25 -9.25 -32.74 55.62
CA ALA A 25 -10.61 -32.48 55.13
C ALA A 25 -11.44 -31.85 56.28
N THR A 26 -12.58 -31.18 56.17
CA THR A 26 -13.79 -31.22 55.32
C THR A 26 -14.59 -29.93 55.64
N ALA A 27 -15.41 -29.37 54.76
CA ALA A 27 -16.87 -29.56 54.82
C ALA A 27 -17.57 -29.13 53.52
N LEU A 28 -18.42 -30.01 52.98
CA LEU A 28 -19.45 -29.74 51.98
C LEU A 28 -20.67 -29.07 52.62
N ALA A 29 -21.32 -28.17 51.87
CA ALA A 29 -22.79 -28.07 51.80
C ALA A 29 -23.21 -27.23 50.58
N GLY A 30 -24.06 -27.79 49.71
CA GLY A 30 -24.78 -27.03 48.67
C GLY A 30 -25.02 -27.83 47.38
N CYS A 31 -26.18 -28.46 47.26
CA CYS A 31 -26.63 -29.23 46.09
C CYS A 31 -27.03 -28.33 44.91
N GLY A 32 -26.82 -28.85 43.69
CA GLY A 32 -27.83 -28.77 42.62
C GLY A 32 -27.64 -27.70 41.54
N GLY A 33 -26.79 -28.00 40.55
CA GLY A 33 -26.78 -27.35 39.24
C GLY A 33 -25.89 -28.17 38.31
N HIS A 34 -26.43 -28.66 37.19
CA HIS A 34 -25.61 -29.16 36.08
C HIS A 34 -24.93 -27.92 35.49
N ASP A 35 -23.73 -27.59 35.97
CA ASP A 35 -22.88 -26.62 35.30
C ASP A 35 -22.32 -27.32 34.06
N ASP A 36 -22.77 -26.87 32.88
CA ASP A 36 -22.11 -27.20 31.62
C ASP A 36 -20.67 -26.64 31.71
N ASP A 37 -19.74 -27.50 32.12
CA ASP A 37 -18.30 -27.26 32.37
C ASP A 37 -17.50 -26.88 31.10
N THR A 38 -18.16 -26.25 30.13
CA THR A 38 -17.53 -25.67 28.94
C THR A 38 -16.68 -24.47 29.35
N PRO A 39 -15.35 -24.48 29.07
CA PRO A 39 -14.49 -23.32 29.29
C PRO A 39 -15.11 -22.06 28.67
N GLN A 40 -15.05 -20.93 29.36
CA GLN A 40 -15.65 -19.67 28.89
C GLN A 40 -14.57 -18.66 28.52
N VAL A 41 -14.80 -17.93 27.43
CA VAL A 41 -14.06 -16.73 27.06
C VAL A 41 -14.86 -15.53 27.50
N SER A 42 -14.37 -14.80 28.50
CA SER A 42 -15.07 -13.64 29.06
C SER A 42 -14.18 -12.41 29.04
N GLY A 43 -14.79 -11.26 28.84
CA GLY A 43 -14.09 -9.98 28.80
C GLY A 43 -15.05 -8.81 28.67
N ARG A 44 -14.53 -7.66 28.23
CA ARG A 44 -15.32 -6.46 27.93
C ARG A 44 -15.02 -5.89 26.56
N VAL A 45 -16.04 -5.36 25.89
CA VAL A 45 -15.87 -4.53 24.70
C VAL A 45 -15.75 -3.06 25.11
N LEU A 46 -14.59 -2.45 24.83
CA LEU A 46 -14.24 -1.12 25.35
C LEU A 46 -14.12 -0.08 24.22
N GLY A 47 -15.01 0.91 24.29
CA GLY A 47 -14.69 2.31 24.07
C GLY A 47 -14.67 2.93 25.46
N SER A 48 -15.67 3.73 25.80
CA SER A 48 -16.12 3.85 27.18
C SER A 48 -16.71 2.49 27.64
N TYR A 49 -17.94 2.13 27.29
CA TYR A 49 -18.42 0.75 27.35
C TYR A 49 -19.35 0.45 26.17
N ILE A 50 -19.07 -0.58 25.38
CA ILE A 50 -19.86 -0.82 24.15
C ILE A 50 -20.89 -1.92 24.38
N GLN A 51 -22.16 -1.54 24.27
CA GLN A 51 -23.30 -2.40 24.44
C GLN A 51 -23.86 -2.89 23.10
N ASN A 52 -24.43 -4.10 23.11
CA ASN A 52 -25.07 -4.76 21.97
C ASN A 52 -24.10 -5.15 20.83
N ALA A 53 -22.80 -5.17 21.07
CA ALA A 53 -21.85 -5.73 20.12
C ALA A 53 -22.02 -7.26 20.07
N LYS A 54 -22.00 -7.85 18.87
CA LYS A 54 -21.92 -9.31 18.71
C LYS A 54 -20.45 -9.70 18.84
N VAL A 55 -20.12 -10.41 19.92
CA VAL A 55 -18.75 -10.86 20.20
C VAL A 55 -18.65 -12.34 19.88
N CYS A 56 -17.63 -12.76 19.13
CA CYS A 56 -17.45 -14.14 18.69
C CYS A 56 -16.00 -14.61 18.75
N LEU A 57 -15.80 -15.93 18.79
CA LEU A 57 -14.51 -16.53 18.50
C LEU A 57 -14.32 -16.63 16.99
N ASP A 58 -13.31 -15.94 16.48
CA ASP A 58 -12.97 -15.93 15.06
C ASP A 58 -12.20 -17.21 14.71
N LEU A 59 -12.91 -18.21 14.22
CA LEU A 59 -12.39 -19.55 14.01
C LEU A 59 -11.62 -19.68 12.69
N ASN A 60 -11.98 -18.86 11.70
CA ASN A 60 -11.38 -18.86 10.37
C ASN A 60 -10.39 -17.70 10.14
N ASP A 61 -10.20 -16.83 11.15
CA ASP A 61 -9.30 -15.68 11.16
C ASP A 61 -9.59 -14.64 10.07
N ASN A 62 -10.88 -14.44 9.75
CA ASN A 62 -11.31 -13.47 8.75
C ASN A 62 -11.73 -12.11 9.36
N GLY A 63 -11.69 -11.97 10.69
CA GLY A 63 -12.06 -10.73 11.39
C GLY A 63 -13.57 -10.44 11.43
N LYS A 64 -14.44 -11.41 11.10
CA LYS A 64 -15.90 -11.26 11.07
C LYS A 64 -16.56 -12.31 11.96
N CYS A 65 -17.74 -11.97 12.49
CA CYS A 65 -18.53 -12.92 13.27
C CYS A 65 -19.47 -13.75 12.39
N ASP A 66 -19.01 -14.91 11.96
CA ASP A 66 -19.68 -15.79 11.00
C ASP A 66 -20.79 -16.66 11.62
N SER A 67 -21.58 -17.29 10.75
CA SER A 67 -22.56 -18.29 11.16
C SER A 67 -21.86 -19.56 11.64
N GLY A 68 -22.21 -20.02 12.85
CA GLY A 68 -21.62 -21.21 13.45
C GLY A 68 -20.44 -20.92 14.40
N GLU A 69 -19.97 -19.67 14.46
CA GLU A 69 -19.00 -19.26 15.46
C GLU A 69 -19.66 -19.06 16.83
N PRO A 70 -19.07 -19.61 17.91
CA PRO A 70 -19.52 -19.32 19.27
C PRO A 70 -19.53 -17.82 19.51
N SER A 71 -20.68 -17.29 19.95
CA SER A 71 -20.88 -15.85 20.11
C SER A 71 -21.79 -15.50 21.28
N ALA A 72 -21.68 -14.26 21.73
CA ALA A 72 -22.50 -13.63 22.74
C ALA A 72 -22.74 -12.15 22.39
N THR A 73 -23.65 -11.50 23.09
CA THR A 73 -23.89 -10.06 22.94
C THR A 73 -23.40 -9.32 24.17
N SER A 74 -22.69 -8.21 23.97
CA SER A 74 -22.18 -7.42 25.09
C SER A 74 -23.28 -6.69 25.85
N ASP A 75 -23.18 -6.65 27.18
CA ASP A 75 -24.13 -5.95 28.07
C ASP A 75 -23.90 -4.43 28.13
N ALA A 76 -24.64 -3.73 28.99
CA ALA A 76 -24.54 -2.27 29.15
C ALA A 76 -23.16 -1.76 29.62
N LYS A 77 -22.36 -2.63 30.25
CA LYS A 77 -20.98 -2.36 30.67
C LYS A 77 -19.97 -3.05 29.74
N GLY A 78 -20.42 -3.47 28.57
CA GLY A 78 -19.63 -4.15 27.56
C GLY A 78 -19.22 -5.58 27.92
N ASN A 79 -19.68 -6.16 29.03
CA ASN A 79 -19.28 -7.52 29.41
C ASN A 79 -19.84 -8.53 28.42
N TYR A 80 -19.05 -9.55 28.12
CA TYR A 80 -19.47 -10.70 27.32
C TYR A 80 -18.91 -12.00 27.92
N SER A 81 -19.54 -13.12 27.61
CA SER A 81 -19.06 -14.46 27.94
C SER A 81 -19.50 -15.44 26.85
N ILE A 82 -18.53 -16.13 26.23
CA ILE A 82 -18.74 -17.06 25.12
C ILE A 82 -18.29 -18.45 25.56
N GLY A 83 -19.14 -19.45 25.35
CA GLY A 83 -18.76 -20.84 25.57
C GLY A 83 -17.73 -21.32 24.55
N ASP A 84 -16.54 -21.65 25.02
CA ASP A 84 -15.46 -22.23 24.22
C ASP A 84 -15.52 -23.76 24.26
N LYS A 85 -16.09 -24.34 23.21
CA LYS A 85 -16.12 -25.80 23.01
C LYS A 85 -14.77 -26.37 22.53
N SER A 86 -13.76 -25.55 22.29
CA SER A 86 -12.49 -25.94 21.65
C SER A 86 -11.37 -26.38 22.60
N SER A 87 -11.65 -26.57 23.90
CA SER A 87 -10.71 -27.16 24.88
C SER A 87 -9.33 -26.46 24.94
N GLY A 88 -9.31 -25.12 24.93
CA GLY A 88 -8.10 -24.34 25.23
C GLY A 88 -7.26 -23.91 24.03
N GLY A 89 -7.78 -24.04 22.81
CA GLY A 89 -7.17 -23.55 21.58
C GLY A 89 -7.49 -22.09 21.27
N TRP A 90 -7.53 -21.21 22.28
CA TRP A 90 -8.02 -19.82 22.21
C TRP A 90 -7.65 -19.14 20.88
N LYS A 91 -8.66 -18.56 20.23
CA LYS A 91 -8.57 -17.85 18.95
C LYS A 91 -8.64 -16.35 19.15
N ASN A 92 -8.59 -15.59 18.06
CA ASN A 92 -8.90 -14.17 18.10
C ASN A 92 -10.37 -13.98 18.50
N VAL A 93 -10.67 -12.88 19.17
CA VAL A 93 -12.04 -12.48 19.51
C VAL A 93 -12.40 -11.27 18.69
N VAL A 94 -13.50 -11.34 17.96
CA VAL A 94 -14.05 -10.22 17.20
C VAL A 94 -15.26 -9.69 17.94
N ALA A 95 -15.38 -8.36 18.04
CA ALA A 95 -16.61 -7.68 18.39
C ALA A 95 -17.12 -6.93 17.16
N ASP A 96 -18.17 -7.46 16.52
CA ASP A 96 -18.92 -6.75 15.50
C ASP A 96 -19.78 -5.68 16.19
N LEU A 97 -19.49 -4.42 15.86
CA LEU A 97 -20.09 -3.25 16.47
C LEU A 97 -21.28 -2.73 15.65
N THR A 98 -21.68 -3.42 14.58
CA THR A 98 -22.81 -2.99 13.74
C THR A 98 -24.07 -2.82 14.59
N GLY A 99 -24.56 -1.58 14.69
CA GLY A 99 -25.74 -1.26 15.51
C GLY A 99 -25.51 -1.25 17.03
N ALA A 100 -24.26 -1.42 17.47
CA ALA A 100 -23.87 -1.23 18.87
C ALA A 100 -23.95 0.26 19.26
N ARG A 101 -23.94 0.52 20.57
CA ARG A 101 -23.86 1.89 21.12
C ARG A 101 -22.81 1.97 22.22
N GLU A 102 -22.29 3.17 22.41
CA GLU A 102 -21.32 3.45 23.46
C GLU A 102 -22.02 4.10 24.65
N ASN A 103 -21.79 3.55 25.85
CA ASN A 103 -22.27 4.08 27.11
C ASN A 103 -21.12 4.68 27.93
N ASP A 104 -21.43 5.69 28.73
CA ASP A 104 -20.50 6.23 29.74
C ASP A 104 -20.36 5.26 30.95
N VAL A 105 -19.56 5.68 31.94
CA VAL A 105 -19.30 4.88 33.15
C VAL A 105 -20.54 4.65 34.02
N ASP A 106 -21.56 5.49 33.89
CA ASP A 106 -22.82 5.42 34.62
C ASP A 106 -23.88 4.62 33.82
N GLY A 107 -23.57 4.23 32.58
CA GLY A 107 -24.45 3.47 31.70
C GLY A 107 -25.36 4.33 30.83
N ASN A 108 -25.11 5.64 30.73
CA ASN A 108 -25.86 6.52 29.84
C ASN A 108 -25.35 6.44 28.41
N ASP A 109 -26.25 6.45 27.43
CA ASP A 109 -25.91 6.46 26.01
C ASP A 109 -25.18 7.74 25.62
N MET A 110 -23.98 7.61 25.05
CA MET A 110 -23.14 8.72 24.59
C MET A 110 -23.52 9.22 23.19
N GLY A 111 -24.45 8.53 22.51
CA GLY A 111 -24.91 8.88 21.16
C GLY A 111 -23.97 8.46 20.03
N THR A 112 -22.85 7.80 20.33
CA THR A 112 -21.96 7.20 19.32
C THR A 112 -22.68 6.06 18.60
N LYS A 113 -22.74 6.12 17.26
CA LYS A 113 -23.32 5.07 16.41
C LYS A 113 -22.26 4.44 15.51
N PHE A 114 -22.07 3.15 15.68
CA PHE A 114 -21.16 2.34 14.87
C PHE A 114 -21.84 1.92 13.57
N GLY A 115 -21.11 2.06 12.45
CA GLY A 115 -21.61 1.73 11.12
C GLY A 115 -21.58 0.24 10.82
N ALA A 116 -22.13 -0.14 9.67
CA ALA A 116 -21.99 -1.50 9.16
C ALA A 116 -20.50 -1.80 8.91
N GLY A 117 -20.04 -2.97 9.35
CA GLY A 117 -18.65 -3.40 9.20
C GLY A 117 -17.68 -2.80 10.23
N ALA A 118 -18.17 -2.02 11.18
CA ALA A 118 -17.37 -1.58 12.32
C ALA A 118 -17.06 -2.77 13.23
N PHE A 119 -15.79 -3.01 13.54
CA PHE A 119 -15.40 -4.11 14.41
C PHE A 119 -14.20 -3.75 15.30
N PHE A 120 -14.04 -4.53 16.36
CA PHE A 120 -12.80 -4.63 17.12
C PHE A 120 -12.30 -6.07 17.13
N LEU A 121 -10.99 -6.21 17.24
CA LEU A 121 -10.29 -7.48 17.29
C LEU A 121 -9.45 -7.55 18.57
N ALA A 122 -9.41 -8.70 19.22
CA ALA A 122 -8.47 -9.00 20.28
C ALA A 122 -7.68 -10.25 19.90
N PRO A 123 -6.34 -10.21 19.91
CA PRO A 123 -5.55 -11.36 19.53
C PRO A 123 -5.62 -12.45 20.59
N LYS A 124 -5.33 -13.67 20.17
CA LYS A 124 -5.11 -14.82 21.07
C LYS A 124 -4.23 -14.43 22.26
N GLY A 125 -4.66 -14.80 23.47
CA GLY A 125 -3.92 -14.52 24.71
C GLY A 125 -4.12 -13.11 25.27
N ALA A 126 -5.01 -12.31 24.67
CA ALA A 126 -5.35 -10.96 25.11
C ALA A 126 -6.87 -10.67 25.09
N THR A 127 -7.69 -11.70 25.30
CA THR A 127 -9.16 -11.62 25.12
C THR A 127 -9.91 -10.96 26.28
N GLY A 128 -9.24 -10.61 27.38
CA GLY A 128 -9.89 -9.97 28.54
C GLY A 128 -10.54 -8.62 28.22
N THR A 129 -10.08 -7.95 27.16
CA THR A 129 -10.70 -6.77 26.58
C THR A 129 -10.74 -6.89 25.06
N VAL A 130 -11.70 -6.23 24.42
CA VAL A 130 -11.84 -6.10 22.96
C VAL A 130 -12.07 -4.62 22.66
N SER A 131 -11.09 -3.95 22.08
CA SER A 131 -11.07 -2.49 21.93
C SER A 131 -10.29 -2.06 20.69
N ALA A 132 -10.29 -0.75 20.42
CA ALA A 132 -9.42 -0.13 19.43
C ALA A 132 -7.92 -0.45 19.65
N ILE A 133 -7.52 -0.62 20.91
CA ILE A 133 -6.12 -0.85 21.29
C ILE A 133 -5.75 -2.32 21.08
N THR A 134 -6.62 -3.25 21.47
CA THR A 134 -6.40 -4.67 21.18
C THR A 134 -6.43 -4.94 19.68
N THR A 135 -7.21 -4.16 18.91
CA THR A 135 -7.25 -4.24 17.45
C THR A 135 -5.89 -3.89 16.85
N GLN A 136 -5.27 -2.81 17.33
CA GLN A 136 -3.92 -2.42 16.93
C GLN A 136 -2.87 -3.44 17.37
N VAL A 137 -3.00 -4.07 18.55
CA VAL A 137 -2.13 -5.19 18.93
C VAL A 137 -2.29 -6.37 17.97
N ALA A 138 -3.53 -6.74 17.63
CA ALA A 138 -3.81 -7.83 16.71
C ALA A 138 -3.19 -7.57 15.33
N GLN A 139 -3.25 -6.33 14.84
CA GLN A 139 -2.61 -5.90 13.59
C GLN A 139 -1.09 -6.09 13.62
N LEU A 140 -0.42 -5.70 14.71
CA LEU A 140 1.03 -5.90 14.86
C LEU A 140 1.39 -7.40 14.94
N VAL A 141 0.60 -8.18 15.67
CA VAL A 141 0.80 -9.63 15.80
C VAL A 141 0.60 -10.35 14.46
N ALA A 142 -0.44 -9.97 13.70
CA ALA A 142 -0.66 -10.47 12.34
C ALA A 142 0.52 -10.11 11.41
N GLY A 143 1.11 -8.93 11.61
CA GLY A 143 2.35 -8.50 10.95
C GLY A 143 3.62 -9.26 11.38
N GLY A 144 3.52 -10.21 12.31
CA GLY A 144 4.61 -11.08 12.74
C GLY A 144 5.27 -10.67 14.05
N ALA A 145 4.82 -9.61 14.73
CA ALA A 145 5.33 -9.25 16.04
C ALA A 145 4.90 -10.28 17.10
N ALA A 146 5.77 -10.55 18.08
CA ALA A 146 5.34 -11.26 19.28
C ALA A 146 4.32 -10.40 20.05
N LEU A 147 3.36 -11.03 20.75
CA LEU A 147 2.32 -10.32 21.49
C LEU A 147 2.89 -9.32 22.51
N ASP A 148 3.97 -9.68 23.20
CA ASP A 148 4.60 -8.80 24.18
C ASP A 148 5.35 -7.65 23.51
N ASP A 149 5.99 -7.87 22.36
CA ASP A 149 6.63 -6.80 21.58
C ASP A 149 5.58 -5.81 21.05
N ALA A 150 4.46 -6.31 20.54
CA ALA A 150 3.35 -5.48 20.08
C ALA A 150 2.77 -4.61 21.21
N ARG A 151 2.65 -5.17 22.42
CA ARG A 151 2.26 -4.41 23.62
C ARG A 151 3.29 -3.35 23.96
N THR A 152 4.58 -3.67 23.98
CA THR A 152 5.65 -2.71 24.28
C THR A 152 5.69 -1.57 23.26
N THR A 153 5.54 -1.87 21.97
CA THR A 153 5.48 -0.85 20.90
C THR A 153 4.34 0.14 21.12
N LEU A 154 3.11 -0.34 21.34
CA LEU A 154 1.96 0.54 21.55
C LEU A 154 1.99 1.25 22.91
N ALA A 155 2.53 0.61 23.94
CA ALA A 155 2.72 1.22 25.24
C ALA A 155 3.65 2.43 25.18
N ALA A 156 4.75 2.33 24.42
CA ALA A 156 5.63 3.46 24.13
C ALA A 156 4.90 4.55 23.32
N LYS A 157 4.14 4.16 22.29
CA LYS A 157 3.35 5.08 21.45
C LYS A 157 2.36 5.92 22.26
N TYR A 158 1.70 5.33 23.26
CA TYR A 158 0.67 6.01 24.06
C TYR A 158 1.21 6.61 25.36
N GLY A 159 2.42 7.16 25.34
CA GLY A 159 2.97 7.92 26.47
C GLY A 159 3.72 7.07 27.50
N ASN A 160 4.33 5.97 27.07
CA ASN A 160 5.11 5.06 27.91
C ASN A 160 4.31 4.48 29.10
N VAL A 161 3.06 4.08 28.85
CA VAL A 161 2.28 3.34 29.86
C VAL A 161 2.92 1.98 30.16
N PRO A 162 2.68 1.37 31.33
CA PRO A 162 3.15 0.01 31.59
C PRO A 162 2.54 -0.99 30.59
N ALA A 163 3.38 -1.74 29.87
CA ALA A 163 2.95 -2.63 28.79
C ALA A 163 2.02 -3.77 29.26
N ASP A 164 2.17 -4.22 30.51
CA ASP A 164 1.30 -5.19 31.16
C ASP A 164 -0.11 -4.65 31.45
N LYS A 165 -0.25 -3.32 31.54
CA LYS A 165 -1.54 -2.65 31.74
C LYS A 165 -2.22 -2.19 30.45
N LEU A 166 -1.51 -2.16 29.32
CA LEU A 166 -2.00 -1.57 28.06
C LEU A 166 -3.38 -2.09 27.64
N LEU A 167 -3.65 -3.37 27.87
CA LEU A 167 -4.89 -4.05 27.47
C LEU A 167 -5.89 -4.19 28.62
N GLY A 168 -5.66 -3.48 29.73
CA GLY A 168 -6.59 -3.38 30.84
C GLY A 168 -7.77 -2.44 30.54
N ASP A 169 -8.68 -2.34 31.51
CA ASP A 169 -9.84 -1.45 31.42
C ASP A 169 -9.44 0.00 31.74
N PHE A 170 -9.11 0.74 30.69
CA PHE A 170 -8.67 2.14 30.76
C PHE A 170 -9.76 3.12 31.24
N ASN A 171 -11.01 2.68 31.41
CA ASN A 171 -12.06 3.50 32.03
C ASN A 171 -11.99 3.48 33.56
N SER A 172 -11.34 2.45 34.13
CA SER A 172 -11.20 2.26 35.57
C SER A 172 -9.79 2.55 36.10
N ASP A 173 -8.78 2.57 35.23
CA ASP A 173 -7.39 2.86 35.58
C ASP A 173 -6.96 4.22 35.01
N THR A 174 -6.84 5.22 35.88
CA THR A 174 -6.45 6.59 35.51
C THR A 174 -5.03 6.68 34.95
N SER A 175 -4.16 5.68 35.18
CA SER A 175 -2.82 5.61 34.57
C SER A 175 -2.88 5.31 33.06
N LEU A 176 -4.04 4.93 32.53
CA LEU A 176 -4.28 4.63 31.12
C LEU A 176 -5.02 5.76 30.38
N ALA A 177 -5.03 6.99 30.92
CA ALA A 177 -5.75 8.12 30.32
C ALA A 177 -5.35 8.41 28.86
N SER A 178 -4.06 8.28 28.52
CA SER A 178 -3.56 8.43 27.14
C SER A 178 -4.05 7.32 26.21
N VAL A 179 -4.15 6.09 26.72
CA VAL A 179 -4.70 4.93 26.00
C VAL A 179 -6.19 5.11 25.74
N LYS A 180 -6.94 5.60 26.74
CA LYS A 180 -8.35 5.97 26.55
C LYS A 180 -8.50 7.02 25.45
N ALA A 181 -7.73 8.10 25.50
CA ALA A 181 -7.79 9.16 24.49
C ALA A 181 -7.46 8.65 23.08
N ALA A 182 -6.49 7.74 22.96
CA ALA A 182 -6.17 7.08 21.69
C ALA A 182 -7.32 6.19 21.20
N SER A 183 -7.95 5.43 22.09
CA SER A 183 -9.13 4.61 21.76
C SER A 183 -10.31 5.46 21.29
N ASP A 184 -10.62 6.54 22.00
CA ASP A 184 -11.70 7.48 21.66
C ASP A 184 -11.44 8.14 20.28
N THR A 185 -10.17 8.46 19.98
CA THR A 185 -9.75 9.01 18.68
C THR A 185 -9.95 7.98 17.56
N TYR A 186 -9.53 6.74 17.78
CA TYR A 186 -9.72 5.65 16.82
C TYR A 186 -11.21 5.40 16.56
N ILE A 187 -12.06 5.39 17.59
CA ILE A 187 -13.51 5.22 17.45
C ILE A 187 -14.11 6.32 16.56
N LYS A 188 -13.73 7.58 16.78
CA LYS A 188 -14.19 8.71 15.97
C LYS A 188 -13.75 8.61 14.52
N THR A 189 -12.47 8.39 14.27
CA THR A 189 -11.86 8.52 12.94
C THR A 189 -12.02 7.29 12.08
N VAL A 190 -12.00 6.11 12.69
CA VAL A 190 -11.84 4.83 12.01
C VAL A 190 -13.14 4.03 12.13
N VAL A 191 -13.69 3.85 13.32
CA VAL A 191 -14.77 2.84 13.55
C VAL A 191 -16.18 3.38 13.33
N SER A 192 -16.36 4.71 13.33
CA SER A 192 -17.69 5.30 13.21
C SER A 192 -18.29 5.13 11.81
N SER A 193 -19.63 5.18 11.73
CA SER A 193 -20.41 5.15 10.46
C SER A 193 -20.09 6.29 9.47
N LYS A 194 -19.21 7.22 9.83
CA LYS A 194 -18.80 8.37 9.00
C LYS A 194 -17.32 8.32 8.59
N ALA A 195 -16.61 7.23 8.88
CA ALA A 195 -15.25 7.04 8.42
C ALA A 195 -15.24 6.59 6.96
N VAL A 196 -14.27 7.05 6.17
CA VAL A 196 -14.00 6.52 4.81
C VAL A 196 -13.43 5.12 4.99
N ARG A 197 -14.04 4.12 4.35
CA ARG A 197 -13.62 2.71 4.41
C ARG A 197 -13.40 2.06 3.05
N HIS A 198 -13.78 2.73 1.95
CA HIS A 198 -13.44 2.32 0.60
C HIS A 198 -12.68 3.43 -0.10
N VAL A 199 -11.40 3.20 -0.38
CA VAL A 199 -10.49 4.16 -1.03
C VAL A 199 -10.15 3.66 -2.42
N PHE A 200 -10.40 4.49 -3.42
CA PHE A 200 -10.06 4.28 -4.82
C PHE A 200 -8.92 5.22 -5.18
N VAL A 201 -7.69 4.71 -5.21
CA VAL A 201 -6.53 5.47 -5.69
C VAL A 201 -6.41 5.24 -7.19
N ILE A 202 -6.48 6.30 -7.97
CA ILE A 202 -6.29 6.30 -9.42
C ILE A 202 -5.08 7.17 -9.72
N THR A 203 -4.00 6.56 -10.15
CA THR A 203 -2.77 7.28 -10.50
C THR A 203 -2.67 7.41 -12.02
N MET A 204 -2.60 8.65 -12.47
CA MET A 204 -2.34 9.03 -13.85
C MET A 204 -0.86 9.40 -14.03
N GLU A 205 -0.40 9.62 -15.26
CA GLU A 205 1.04 9.78 -15.54
C GLU A 205 1.44 11.17 -16.05
N ASN A 206 2.58 11.65 -15.56
CA ASN A 206 3.39 12.74 -16.10
C ASN A 206 2.60 14.02 -16.44
N LYS A 207 1.92 14.61 -15.47
CA LYS A 207 1.25 15.92 -15.65
C LYS A 207 1.59 16.91 -14.55
N ASN A 208 1.99 18.09 -14.99
CA ASN A 208 2.14 19.24 -14.11
C ASN A 208 0.78 19.77 -13.67
N TYR A 209 0.72 20.39 -12.49
CA TYR A 209 -0.50 21.01 -11.98
C TYR A 209 -1.14 21.97 -12.99
N GLU A 210 -0.33 22.79 -13.67
CA GLU A 210 -0.79 23.75 -14.66
C GLU A 210 -1.43 23.08 -15.88
N GLU A 211 -0.96 21.90 -16.28
CA GLU A 211 -1.50 21.16 -17.42
C GLU A 211 -2.90 20.62 -17.09
N SER A 212 -3.04 19.97 -15.94
CA SER A 212 -4.29 19.31 -15.53
C SER A 212 -5.32 20.28 -14.96
N PHE A 213 -4.91 21.18 -14.06
CA PHE A 213 -5.80 22.00 -13.25
C PHE A 213 -5.66 23.51 -13.49
N GLY A 214 -4.67 23.93 -14.28
CA GLY A 214 -4.43 25.33 -14.61
C GLY A 214 -5.63 25.98 -15.33
N THR A 215 -5.79 27.29 -15.09
CA THR A 215 -6.88 28.11 -15.63
C THR A 215 -6.49 28.90 -16.88
N THR A 216 -5.25 28.78 -17.36
CA THR A 216 -4.76 29.48 -18.55
C THR A 216 -5.37 28.90 -19.83
N ALA A 217 -5.45 29.70 -20.90
CA ALA A 217 -6.01 29.28 -22.19
C ALA A 217 -5.27 28.08 -22.82
N ALA A 218 -3.97 27.91 -22.51
CA ALA A 218 -3.18 26.75 -22.95
C ALA A 218 -3.59 25.45 -22.23
N ALA A 219 -4.04 25.54 -20.98
CA ALA A 219 -4.51 24.42 -20.17
C ALA A 219 -6.03 24.17 -20.29
N SER A 220 -6.82 25.17 -20.69
CA SER A 220 -8.29 25.15 -20.56
C SER A 220 -9.05 24.18 -21.48
N GLY A 221 -8.39 23.53 -22.45
CA GLY A 221 -9.05 22.72 -23.48
C GLY A 221 -8.80 21.21 -23.44
N GLN A 222 -7.93 20.70 -22.57
CA GLN A 222 -7.34 19.38 -22.80
C GLN A 222 -7.90 18.23 -21.93
N ASP A 223 -8.48 18.51 -20.75
CA ASP A 223 -9.24 17.53 -19.94
C ASP A 223 -10.48 18.20 -19.30
N PRO A 224 -11.59 18.33 -20.05
CA PRO A 224 -12.81 18.97 -19.54
C PRO A 224 -13.47 18.18 -18.41
N TYR A 225 -13.33 16.85 -18.36
CA TYR A 225 -13.98 16.05 -17.33
C TYR A 225 -13.29 16.14 -15.98
N LEU A 226 -11.97 15.98 -15.91
CA LEU A 226 -11.22 16.15 -14.66
C LEU A 226 -11.49 17.53 -14.04
N LYS A 227 -11.55 18.57 -14.88
CA LYS A 227 -11.92 19.93 -14.43
C LYS A 227 -13.36 20.03 -13.93
N SER A 228 -14.30 19.29 -14.53
CA SER A 228 -15.68 19.23 -14.04
C SER A 228 -15.83 18.50 -12.71
N LEU A 229 -14.86 17.64 -12.35
CA LEU A 229 -14.81 16.95 -11.07
C LEU A 229 -14.27 17.83 -9.94
N ALA A 230 -13.36 18.78 -10.23
CA ALA A 230 -12.73 19.60 -9.18
C ALA A 230 -13.73 20.33 -8.25
N PRO A 231 -14.82 20.96 -8.76
CA PRO A 231 -15.85 21.56 -7.90
C PRO A 231 -16.66 20.57 -7.04
N GLN A 232 -16.54 19.26 -7.28
CA GLN A 232 -17.30 18.23 -6.57
C GLN A 232 -16.58 17.72 -5.32
N GLY A 233 -15.30 18.05 -5.13
CA GLY A 233 -14.52 17.57 -3.98
C GLY A 233 -13.44 18.55 -3.54
N ALA A 234 -12.26 18.03 -3.21
CA ALA A 234 -11.10 18.78 -2.74
C ALA A 234 -9.95 18.75 -3.76
N LEU A 235 -9.55 19.93 -4.25
CA LEU A 235 -8.36 20.08 -5.08
C LEU A 235 -7.14 20.41 -4.19
N LEU A 236 -6.15 19.51 -4.20
CA LEU A 236 -4.86 19.68 -3.52
C LEU A 236 -3.91 20.34 -4.51
N THR A 237 -3.72 21.65 -4.35
CA THR A 237 -2.98 22.48 -5.31
C THR A 237 -1.46 22.33 -5.18
N ASN A 238 -0.99 21.85 -4.03
CA ASN A 238 0.42 21.63 -3.69
C ASN A 238 0.67 20.15 -3.39
N TYR A 239 0.23 19.26 -4.30
CA TYR A 239 0.59 17.85 -4.30
C TYR A 239 1.80 17.61 -5.22
N TYR A 240 2.76 16.81 -4.77
CA TYR A 240 4.05 16.59 -5.43
C TYR A 240 4.36 15.11 -5.62
N GLY A 241 4.99 14.78 -6.74
CA GLY A 241 5.66 13.49 -6.92
C GLY A 241 6.84 13.34 -5.94
N THR A 242 7.23 12.11 -5.67
CA THR A 242 8.41 11.76 -4.85
C THR A 242 9.62 11.33 -5.67
N GLY A 243 9.48 11.20 -6.98
CA GLY A 243 10.53 10.83 -7.90
C GLY A 243 10.28 11.39 -9.29
N HIS A 244 11.21 11.15 -10.22
CA HIS A 244 11.17 11.74 -11.56
C HIS A 244 10.81 10.74 -12.66
N VAL A 245 10.62 9.49 -12.27
CA VAL A 245 10.21 8.40 -13.13
C VAL A 245 9.04 7.70 -12.45
N SER A 246 8.25 6.96 -13.20
CA SER A 246 6.98 6.45 -12.69
C SER A 246 7.18 5.49 -11.49
N LEU A 247 8.09 4.52 -11.59
CA LEU A 247 8.18 3.38 -10.67
C LEU A 247 8.44 3.80 -9.21
N ASP A 248 9.37 4.73 -8.96
CA ASP A 248 9.71 5.11 -7.59
C ASP A 248 8.56 5.86 -6.89
N ASN A 249 7.71 6.54 -7.64
CA ASN A 249 6.48 7.15 -7.17
C ASN A 249 5.46 6.09 -6.73
N TYR A 250 5.23 5.06 -7.56
CA TYR A 250 4.36 3.94 -7.19
C TYR A 250 4.85 3.16 -5.96
N ILE A 251 6.15 2.89 -5.88
CA ILE A 251 6.78 2.25 -4.71
C ILE A 251 6.56 3.10 -3.45
N SER A 252 6.77 4.41 -3.55
CA SER A 252 6.58 5.35 -2.45
C SER A 252 5.15 5.34 -1.93
N MET A 253 4.16 5.31 -2.83
CA MET A 253 2.74 5.29 -2.48
C MET A 253 2.29 4.03 -1.72
N VAL A 254 2.88 2.87 -1.97
CA VAL A 254 2.43 1.61 -1.34
C VAL A 254 3.36 1.10 -0.24
N SER A 255 4.58 1.59 -0.12
CA SER A 255 5.57 1.04 0.84
C SER A 255 6.34 2.09 1.63
N GLY A 256 6.24 3.35 1.22
CA GLY A 256 7.03 4.44 1.78
C GLY A 256 8.53 4.29 1.57
N GLN A 257 8.98 3.28 0.79
CA GLN A 257 10.39 3.15 0.46
C GLN A 257 10.79 4.24 -0.54
N PRO A 258 11.96 4.86 -0.37
CA PRO A 258 12.55 5.68 -1.43
C PRO A 258 13.05 4.82 -2.58
N SER A 259 13.35 5.45 -3.70
CA SER A 259 14.00 4.79 -4.82
C SER A 259 15.33 4.12 -4.42
N THR A 260 15.64 3.01 -5.10
CA THR A 260 16.99 2.54 -5.36
C THR A 260 17.51 3.09 -6.69
N ILE A 261 18.79 2.86 -6.98
CA ILE A 261 19.41 3.23 -8.26
C ILE A 261 18.65 2.62 -9.45
N ASP A 262 18.20 1.36 -9.35
CA ASP A 262 17.47 0.73 -10.45
C ASP A 262 16.02 1.24 -10.53
N THR A 263 15.33 1.44 -9.40
CA THR A 263 13.92 1.88 -9.42
C THR A 263 13.75 3.33 -9.83
N GLU A 264 14.75 4.21 -9.60
CA GLU A 264 14.73 5.59 -10.14
C GLU A 264 15.00 5.66 -11.65
N THR A 265 15.09 4.50 -12.30
CA THR A 265 15.14 4.34 -13.75
C THR A 265 14.05 3.40 -14.28
N ASP A 266 12.96 3.19 -13.55
CA ASP A 266 11.87 2.26 -13.91
C ASP A 266 12.30 0.80 -14.08
N CYS A 267 13.45 0.41 -13.55
CA CYS A 267 13.94 -0.96 -13.65
C CYS A 267 14.05 -1.47 -15.08
N PHE A 268 14.51 -0.62 -16.02
CA PHE A 268 14.69 -0.99 -17.43
C PHE A 268 15.75 -2.09 -17.65
N SER A 269 16.58 -2.36 -16.64
CA SER A 269 17.71 -3.27 -16.69
C SER A 269 17.29 -4.71 -16.34
N LEU A 270 18.15 -5.46 -15.65
CA LEU A 270 17.83 -6.80 -15.18
C LEU A 270 16.82 -6.71 -14.03
N TRP A 271 15.76 -7.51 -14.12
CA TRP A 271 14.87 -7.71 -13.00
C TRP A 271 15.53 -8.62 -11.96
N SER A 272 16.10 -8.00 -10.93
CA SER A 272 16.80 -8.71 -9.85
C SER A 272 16.36 -8.27 -8.46
N ASP A 273 16.63 -9.12 -7.47
CA ASP A 273 16.33 -8.82 -6.08
C ASP A 273 17.27 -7.75 -5.55
N ILE A 274 16.74 -6.87 -4.70
CA ILE A 274 17.56 -5.89 -3.98
C ILE A 274 18.47 -6.63 -3.01
N VAL A 275 19.76 -6.30 -3.05
CA VAL A 275 20.73 -6.77 -2.05
C VAL A 275 20.37 -6.18 -0.70
N ASP A 276 19.91 -7.01 0.23
CA ASP A 276 19.52 -6.57 1.57
C ASP A 276 20.74 -6.27 2.46
N ALA A 277 21.01 -4.99 2.73
CA ALA A 277 22.05 -4.54 3.66
C ALA A 277 21.48 -4.06 5.01
N GLY A 278 20.29 -4.54 5.37
CA GLY A 278 19.61 -4.17 6.61
C GLY A 278 18.78 -2.89 6.47
N ASN A 279 18.58 -2.19 7.58
CA ASN A 279 17.74 -1.00 7.61
C ASN A 279 18.61 0.26 7.66
N ASP A 280 18.05 1.37 7.18
CA ASP A 280 18.70 2.66 7.34
C ASP A 280 18.81 3.06 8.81
N SER A 281 19.94 3.69 9.16
CA SER A 281 20.20 4.12 10.53
C SER A 281 19.38 5.33 10.96
N ALA A 282 18.99 6.20 10.03
CA ALA A 282 18.19 7.38 10.31
C ALA A 282 16.68 7.06 10.31
N ASN A 283 16.26 6.15 9.43
CA ASN A 283 14.91 5.62 9.41
C ASN A 283 14.91 4.07 9.33
N PRO A 284 14.80 3.37 10.48
CA PRO A 284 14.79 1.90 10.51
C PRO A 284 13.63 1.22 9.79
N LYS A 285 12.64 1.98 9.27
CA LYS A 285 11.55 1.47 8.43
C LYS A 285 11.90 1.49 6.93
N VAL A 286 13.05 2.05 6.56
CA VAL A 286 13.56 2.10 5.19
C VAL A 286 14.64 1.04 5.00
N LEU A 287 14.54 0.28 3.90
CA LEU A 287 15.54 -0.67 3.45
C LEU A 287 16.80 0.07 3.03
N LYS A 288 17.94 -0.38 3.55
CA LYS A 288 19.24 -0.03 3.01
C LYS A 288 19.66 -1.09 2.01
N ALA A 289 19.71 -0.73 0.75
CA ALA A 289 20.21 -1.56 -0.32
C ALA A 289 21.74 -1.67 -0.25
N GLY A 290 22.24 -2.87 -0.52
CA GLY A 290 23.65 -3.21 -0.54
C GLY A 290 24.27 -3.02 -1.92
N THR A 291 25.40 -3.70 -2.12
CA THR A 291 26.07 -3.76 -3.41
C THR A 291 26.03 -5.21 -3.88
N ASP A 292 25.66 -5.43 -5.14
CA ASP A 292 25.60 -6.77 -5.71
C ASP A 292 27.01 -7.39 -5.89
N ALA A 293 27.06 -8.66 -6.30
CA ALA A 293 28.30 -9.38 -6.52
C ALA A 293 29.18 -8.78 -7.63
N ASN A 294 28.61 -7.91 -8.47
CA ASN A 294 29.29 -7.23 -9.59
C ASN A 294 29.72 -5.80 -9.24
N GLY A 295 29.46 -5.33 -8.02
CA GLY A 295 29.79 -3.97 -7.61
C GLY A 295 28.70 -2.93 -7.91
N HIS A 296 27.50 -3.34 -8.33
CA HIS A 296 26.35 -2.45 -8.56
C HIS A 296 25.74 -2.04 -7.21
N ALA A 297 25.86 -0.76 -6.85
CA ALA A 297 25.31 -0.21 -5.61
C ALA A 297 23.78 -0.05 -5.72
N GLY A 298 23.05 -0.33 -4.64
CA GLY A 298 21.59 -0.31 -4.64
C GLY A 298 20.93 -1.58 -5.23
N GLY A 299 21.75 -2.44 -5.84
CA GLY A 299 21.37 -3.34 -6.94
C GLY A 299 20.11 -4.15 -6.71
N GLY A 300 19.11 -3.88 -7.54
CA GLY A 300 17.88 -4.63 -7.68
C GLY A 300 16.61 -3.77 -7.72
N CYS A 301 15.56 -4.43 -8.19
CA CYS A 301 14.21 -3.92 -8.35
C CYS A 301 13.27 -4.47 -7.28
N VAL A 302 13.47 -5.73 -6.86
CA VAL A 302 12.51 -6.43 -6.00
C VAL A 302 12.92 -6.36 -4.53
N TYR A 303 12.06 -5.79 -3.71
CA TYR A 303 12.23 -5.69 -2.28
C TYR A 303 12.04 -7.05 -1.59
N PRO A 304 12.88 -7.39 -0.59
CA PRO A 304 12.80 -8.65 0.14
C PRO A 304 11.51 -8.76 0.96
N ALA A 305 11.10 -9.99 1.29
CA ALA A 305 9.79 -10.27 1.91
C ALA A 305 9.53 -9.60 3.27
N ARG A 306 10.58 -9.11 3.95
CA ARG A 306 10.45 -8.35 5.19
C ARG A 306 10.00 -6.90 4.96
N VAL A 307 10.18 -6.35 3.76
CA VAL A 307 9.66 -5.04 3.38
C VAL A 307 8.20 -5.20 2.99
N LYS A 308 7.33 -4.54 3.73
CA LYS A 308 5.89 -4.66 3.61
C LYS A 308 5.31 -3.50 2.80
N THR A 309 4.16 -3.77 2.19
CA THR A 309 3.33 -2.78 1.52
C THR A 309 2.09 -2.46 2.37
N LEU A 310 1.36 -1.41 1.98
CA LEU A 310 0.04 -1.08 2.51
C LEU A 310 -0.91 -2.27 2.37
N GLY A 311 -0.81 -3.04 1.28
CA GLY A 311 -1.58 -4.28 1.11
C GLY A 311 -1.37 -5.25 2.27
N ASN A 312 -0.12 -5.50 2.65
CA ASN A 312 0.17 -6.36 3.81
C ASN A 312 -0.37 -5.77 5.13
N GLN A 313 -0.31 -4.44 5.32
CA GLN A 313 -0.89 -3.80 6.51
C GLN A 313 -2.42 -3.94 6.54
N LEU A 314 -3.08 -3.87 5.39
CA LEU A 314 -4.53 -4.04 5.27
C LEU A 314 -4.93 -5.49 5.55
N ASP A 315 -4.19 -6.49 5.08
CA ASP A 315 -4.45 -7.88 5.44
C ASP A 315 -4.33 -8.12 6.94
N ASN A 316 -3.29 -7.55 7.57
CA ASN A 316 -3.11 -7.61 9.02
C ASN A 316 -4.27 -6.94 9.78
N ALA A 317 -4.86 -5.90 9.17
CA ALA A 317 -6.03 -5.18 9.66
C ALA A 317 -7.36 -5.77 9.21
N LYS A 318 -7.36 -6.91 8.50
CA LYS A 318 -8.55 -7.59 7.96
C LYS A 318 -9.37 -6.70 7.00
N PHE A 319 -8.70 -5.78 6.31
CA PHE A 319 -9.26 -4.99 5.21
C PHE A 319 -8.87 -5.61 3.87
N ALA A 320 -9.85 -5.73 2.97
CA ALA A 320 -9.60 -6.23 1.63
C ALA A 320 -8.89 -5.16 0.78
N TRP A 321 -7.95 -5.57 -0.06
CA TRP A 321 -7.29 -4.67 -0.99
C TRP A 321 -7.07 -5.35 -2.32
N LYS A 322 -7.07 -4.60 -3.42
CA LYS A 322 -6.62 -5.08 -4.73
C LYS A 322 -5.97 -3.96 -5.54
N GLY A 323 -4.93 -4.33 -6.28
CA GLY A 323 -4.40 -3.57 -7.40
C GLY A 323 -5.06 -3.99 -8.71
N TYR A 324 -5.51 -3.02 -9.50
CA TYR A 324 -6.21 -3.20 -10.77
C TYR A 324 -5.39 -2.56 -11.88
N MET A 325 -4.76 -3.40 -12.68
CA MET A 325 -3.80 -2.98 -13.69
C MET A 325 -4.46 -3.02 -15.06
N GLY A 326 -4.47 -1.88 -15.77
CA GLY A 326 -4.98 -1.79 -17.13
C GLY A 326 -4.26 -2.76 -18.07
N ASP A 327 -5.03 -3.43 -18.93
CA ASP A 327 -4.56 -4.37 -19.95
C ASP A 327 -3.79 -5.63 -19.48
N MET A 328 -3.48 -5.79 -18.19
CA MET A 328 -2.65 -6.91 -17.71
C MET A 328 -3.22 -8.27 -18.12
N GLY A 329 -2.41 -9.08 -18.79
CA GLY A 329 -2.78 -10.42 -19.21
C GLY A 329 -3.67 -10.48 -20.45
N ASN A 330 -3.82 -9.37 -21.19
CA ASN A 330 -4.49 -9.35 -22.48
C ASN A 330 -3.75 -10.22 -23.49
N ASP A 331 -2.41 -10.08 -23.56
CA ASP A 331 -1.51 -10.97 -24.30
C ASP A 331 -0.69 -11.88 -23.36
N LEU A 332 -1.15 -13.12 -23.19
CA LEU A 332 -0.45 -14.11 -22.37
C LEU A 332 0.93 -14.52 -22.91
N ASN A 333 1.25 -14.25 -24.18
CA ASN A 333 2.60 -14.49 -24.68
C ASN A 333 3.59 -13.43 -24.16
N ARG A 334 3.09 -12.21 -23.90
CA ARG A 334 3.86 -11.10 -23.35
C ARG A 334 3.85 -11.11 -21.82
N ASP A 335 2.69 -11.34 -21.23
CA ASP A 335 2.46 -11.19 -19.79
C ASP A 335 2.53 -12.51 -19.02
N GLY A 336 2.46 -13.66 -19.71
CA GLY A 336 2.52 -15.00 -19.13
C GLY A 336 1.28 -15.43 -18.34
N THR A 337 0.58 -14.50 -17.67
CA THR A 337 -0.54 -14.77 -16.76
C THR A 337 -1.59 -13.66 -16.83
N LYS A 338 -2.83 -13.96 -16.40
CA LYS A 338 -3.95 -13.00 -16.35
C LYS A 338 -3.96 -12.08 -15.12
N ALA A 339 -3.22 -12.48 -14.09
CA ALA A 339 -3.14 -11.80 -12.82
C ALA A 339 -1.70 -11.88 -12.33
N CYS A 340 -1.27 -10.87 -11.58
CA CYS A 340 0.08 -10.77 -11.03
C CYS A 340 1.17 -11.13 -12.05
N SER A 341 1.17 -10.40 -13.17
CA SER A 341 2.21 -10.49 -14.20
C SER A 341 3.46 -9.75 -13.74
N PHE A 342 4.63 -10.39 -13.84
CA PHE A 342 5.94 -9.78 -13.59
C PHE A 342 7.07 -10.58 -14.24
N PRO A 343 8.23 -9.97 -14.56
CA PRO A 343 9.23 -10.52 -15.48
C PRO A 343 9.74 -11.92 -15.15
N THR A 344 10.12 -12.20 -13.91
CA THR A 344 10.65 -13.53 -13.54
C THR A 344 9.59 -14.61 -13.58
N ARG A 345 8.33 -14.29 -13.27
CA ARG A 345 7.20 -15.21 -13.43
C ARG A 345 6.92 -15.48 -14.91
N THR A 346 6.88 -14.44 -15.73
CA THR A 346 6.68 -14.56 -17.18
C THR A 346 7.78 -15.42 -17.82
N ALA A 347 9.05 -15.12 -17.50
CA ALA A 347 10.19 -15.91 -17.96
C ALA A 347 10.08 -17.38 -17.54
N LYS A 348 9.72 -17.64 -16.28
CA LYS A 348 9.54 -19.01 -15.77
C LYS A 348 8.43 -19.77 -16.52
N LEU A 349 7.28 -19.12 -16.76
CA LEU A 349 6.16 -19.71 -17.49
C LEU A 349 6.51 -19.98 -18.96
N ALA A 350 7.35 -19.13 -19.56
CA ALA A 350 7.88 -19.32 -20.91
C ALA A 350 9.03 -20.35 -20.99
N GLY A 351 9.49 -20.92 -19.87
CA GLY A 351 10.66 -21.81 -19.82
C GLY A 351 11.99 -21.11 -20.09
N ALA A 352 12.04 -19.79 -19.94
CA ALA A 352 13.22 -18.97 -20.10
C ALA A 352 14.07 -18.89 -18.81
N ASP A 353 15.31 -18.42 -18.96
CA ASP A 353 16.24 -18.20 -17.85
C ASP A 353 15.81 -16.97 -17.01
N VAL A 354 15.27 -17.23 -15.81
CA VAL A 354 14.78 -16.18 -14.90
C VAL A 354 15.86 -15.20 -14.45
N THR A 355 17.14 -15.59 -14.50
CA THR A 355 18.25 -14.71 -14.11
C THR A 355 18.55 -13.63 -15.14
N LYS A 356 17.92 -13.73 -16.32
CA LYS A 356 18.00 -12.77 -17.43
C LYS A 356 16.65 -12.11 -17.70
N ALA A 357 15.70 -12.23 -16.77
CA ALA A 357 14.42 -11.58 -16.90
C ALA A 357 14.63 -10.05 -16.95
N VAL A 358 13.93 -9.41 -17.88
CA VAL A 358 13.88 -7.97 -18.05
C VAL A 358 12.42 -7.58 -18.20
N ASP A 359 12.07 -6.36 -17.84
CA ASP A 359 10.73 -5.87 -18.08
C ASP A 359 10.48 -5.59 -19.57
N GLY A 360 9.71 -6.46 -20.22
CA GLY A 360 9.31 -6.32 -21.62
C GLY A 360 8.11 -5.39 -21.83
N THR A 361 7.58 -4.78 -20.77
CA THR A 361 6.31 -4.04 -20.79
C THR A 361 6.48 -2.52 -20.84
N GLN A 362 7.69 -2.05 -21.11
CA GLN A 362 8.07 -0.64 -21.09
C GLN A 362 7.39 0.23 -22.16
N SER A 363 6.78 -0.39 -23.17
CA SER A 363 6.04 0.29 -24.24
C SER A 363 4.78 -0.47 -24.61
N ALA A 364 3.81 0.25 -25.18
CA ALA A 364 2.58 -0.33 -25.70
C ALA A 364 2.87 -1.24 -26.89
N GLN A 365 2.29 -2.44 -26.87
CA GLN A 365 2.36 -3.44 -27.92
C GLN A 365 1.17 -3.30 -28.87
N ALA A 366 1.45 -3.10 -30.16
CA ALA A 366 0.42 -3.17 -31.19
C ALA A 366 0.06 -4.64 -31.50
N GLY A 367 -1.21 -4.89 -31.82
CA GLY A 367 -1.66 -6.21 -32.26
C GLY A 367 -1.14 -6.53 -33.67
N SER A 368 -0.85 -7.81 -33.91
CA SER A 368 -0.48 -8.30 -35.25
C SER A 368 -1.70 -8.50 -36.15
N ALA A 369 -1.51 -8.38 -37.47
CA ALA A 369 -2.56 -8.70 -38.45
C ALA A 369 -2.93 -10.19 -38.47
N SER A 370 -2.04 -11.09 -38.03
CA SER A 370 -2.33 -12.53 -37.91
C SER A 370 -3.17 -12.86 -36.66
N GLY A 371 -3.21 -11.96 -35.67
CA GLY A 371 -3.91 -12.16 -34.41
C GLY A 371 -3.12 -12.94 -33.35
N ASP A 372 -1.91 -13.42 -33.68
CA ASP A 372 -1.05 -14.20 -32.77
C ASP A 372 -0.42 -13.33 -31.65
N VAL A 373 -0.18 -12.05 -31.97
CA VAL A 373 0.20 -11.00 -31.02
C VAL A 373 -1.02 -10.13 -30.79
N LYS A 374 -1.45 -10.01 -29.53
CA LYS A 374 -2.57 -9.13 -29.17
C LYS A 374 -2.03 -7.75 -28.83
N ALA A 375 -2.86 -6.74 -29.05
CA ALA A 375 -2.51 -5.42 -28.56
C ALA A 375 -2.63 -5.41 -27.03
N ASP A 376 -1.62 -4.84 -26.39
CA ASP A 376 -1.46 -4.86 -24.94
C ASP A 376 -0.68 -3.61 -24.52
N ALA A 377 -1.18 -2.91 -23.51
CA ALA A 377 -0.54 -1.72 -22.97
C ALA A 377 -0.29 -1.84 -21.45
N TYR A 378 -0.31 -3.04 -20.88
CA TYR A 378 0.08 -3.23 -19.48
C TYR A 378 1.53 -2.77 -19.25
N ALA A 379 1.80 -2.11 -18.13
CA ALA A 379 3.13 -1.69 -17.71
C ALA A 379 3.43 -2.18 -16.30
N THR A 380 4.49 -2.99 -16.17
CA THR A 380 4.94 -3.52 -14.89
C THR A 380 5.39 -2.40 -13.97
N ARG A 381 6.06 -1.36 -14.49
CA ARG A 381 6.50 -0.19 -13.70
C ARG A 381 5.37 0.59 -13.01
N HIS A 382 4.12 0.49 -13.50
CA HIS A 382 2.94 1.10 -12.85
C HIS A 382 2.24 0.12 -11.89
N ASN A 383 2.76 -1.08 -11.69
CA ASN A 383 2.24 -2.06 -10.76
C ASN A 383 3.22 -2.21 -9.58
N PRO A 384 3.10 -1.39 -8.52
CA PRO A 384 4.11 -1.41 -7.46
C PRO A 384 4.13 -2.72 -6.66
N PHE A 385 3.02 -3.44 -6.58
CA PHE A 385 2.91 -4.61 -5.71
C PHE A 385 3.81 -5.78 -6.14
N VAL A 386 4.11 -5.90 -7.45
CA VAL A 386 4.96 -6.99 -7.95
C VAL A 386 6.46 -6.77 -7.70
N TYR A 387 6.85 -5.61 -7.18
CA TYR A 387 8.22 -5.31 -6.75
C TYR A 387 8.49 -5.75 -5.30
N PHE A 388 7.60 -6.51 -4.66
CA PHE A 388 7.79 -6.96 -3.27
C PHE A 388 7.58 -8.47 -3.14
N HIS A 389 8.59 -9.17 -2.63
CA HIS A 389 8.49 -10.59 -2.28
C HIS A 389 7.43 -10.87 -1.20
N SER A 390 7.07 -9.86 -0.40
CA SER A 390 5.94 -9.95 0.54
C SER A 390 4.58 -10.12 -0.15
N VAL A 391 4.53 -9.96 -1.48
CA VAL A 391 3.37 -10.21 -2.33
C VAL A 391 3.64 -11.34 -3.33
N THR A 392 4.80 -11.36 -3.98
CA THR A 392 5.06 -12.25 -5.14
C THR A 392 5.52 -13.66 -4.81
N ASP A 393 5.99 -13.94 -3.59
CA ASP A 393 6.46 -15.29 -3.21
C ASP A 393 5.30 -16.28 -3.07
N ASP A 394 4.12 -15.82 -2.65
CA ASP A 394 2.87 -16.58 -2.72
C ASP A 394 2.05 -16.14 -3.94
N LEU A 395 2.16 -16.91 -5.02
CA LEU A 395 1.48 -16.60 -6.27
C LEU A 395 -0.05 -16.67 -6.16
N ASN A 396 -0.61 -17.49 -5.25
CA ASN A 396 -2.07 -17.54 -5.07
C ASN A 396 -2.56 -16.26 -4.40
N TYR A 397 -1.83 -15.79 -3.39
CA TYR A 397 -2.09 -14.49 -2.78
C TYR A 397 -1.94 -13.38 -3.82
N CYS A 398 -0.84 -13.35 -4.56
CA CYS A 398 -0.63 -12.33 -5.58
C CYS A 398 -1.74 -12.33 -6.66
N ASP A 399 -2.18 -13.50 -7.14
CA ASP A 399 -3.25 -13.62 -8.15
C ASP A 399 -4.61 -13.14 -7.63
N GLN A 400 -4.85 -13.19 -6.31
CA GLN A 400 -6.08 -12.69 -5.69
C GLN A 400 -6.09 -11.17 -5.54
N HIS A 401 -4.91 -10.57 -5.38
CA HIS A 401 -4.77 -9.15 -5.03
C HIS A 401 -4.34 -8.26 -6.21
N VAL A 402 -3.61 -8.78 -7.20
CA VAL A 402 -3.08 -8.00 -8.33
C VAL A 402 -3.72 -8.51 -9.61
N VAL A 403 -4.72 -7.79 -10.10
CA VAL A 403 -5.65 -8.29 -11.12
C VAL A 403 -5.80 -7.34 -12.31
N ASN A 404 -6.29 -7.85 -13.44
CA ASN A 404 -6.65 -7.03 -14.59
C ASN A 404 -7.82 -6.09 -14.24
N LEU A 405 -7.71 -4.81 -14.57
CA LEU A 405 -8.71 -3.79 -14.28
C LEU A 405 -10.07 -4.08 -14.93
N ASP A 406 -10.10 -4.25 -16.26
CA ASP A 406 -11.32 -4.36 -17.05
C ASP A 406 -12.10 -5.65 -16.78
N ASP A 407 -11.40 -6.74 -16.49
CA ASP A 407 -12.02 -8.04 -16.19
C ASP A 407 -12.64 -8.10 -14.78
N ASN A 408 -12.12 -7.33 -13.81
CA ASN A 408 -12.41 -7.55 -12.39
C ASN A 408 -13.18 -6.41 -11.70
N LEU A 409 -12.84 -5.14 -11.92
CA LEU A 409 -13.32 -4.06 -11.03
C LEU A 409 -14.85 -3.93 -11.00
N GLN A 410 -15.52 -3.98 -12.15
CA GLN A 410 -16.99 -3.90 -12.18
C GLN A 410 -17.68 -5.08 -11.47
N ASN A 411 -17.04 -6.26 -11.43
CA ASN A 411 -17.57 -7.40 -10.69
C ASN A 411 -17.45 -7.19 -9.19
N ASP A 412 -16.32 -6.66 -8.74
CA ASP A 412 -16.07 -6.38 -7.33
C ASP A 412 -16.92 -5.21 -6.82
N LEU A 413 -17.26 -4.22 -7.66
CA LEU A 413 -18.14 -3.09 -7.30
C LEU A 413 -19.63 -3.43 -7.11
N LYS A 414 -20.04 -4.70 -7.35
CA LYS A 414 -21.46 -5.11 -7.30
C LYS A 414 -22.10 -5.00 -5.91
N SER A 415 -21.33 -5.15 -4.85
CA SER A 415 -21.78 -4.96 -3.47
C SER A 415 -20.65 -4.41 -2.59
N ILE A 416 -21.03 -3.92 -1.41
CA ILE A 416 -20.07 -3.51 -0.37
C ILE A 416 -19.13 -4.68 -0.02
N ASP A 417 -19.67 -5.89 0.18
CA ASP A 417 -18.88 -7.06 0.58
C ASP A 417 -17.86 -7.54 -0.46
N THR A 418 -18.12 -7.28 -1.76
CA THR A 418 -17.19 -7.65 -2.83
C THR A 418 -16.22 -6.53 -3.19
N THR A 419 -16.51 -5.28 -2.78
CA THR A 419 -15.63 -4.14 -3.07
C THR A 419 -14.47 -4.12 -2.08
N PRO A 420 -13.21 -4.15 -2.53
CA PRO A 420 -12.07 -4.01 -1.63
C PRO A 420 -12.08 -2.65 -0.92
N ASN A 421 -11.61 -2.62 0.33
CA ASN A 421 -11.41 -1.39 1.09
C ASN A 421 -10.34 -0.49 0.46
N LEU A 422 -9.31 -1.07 -0.15
CA LEU A 422 -8.37 -0.34 -1.01
C LEU A 422 -8.44 -0.88 -2.45
N VAL A 423 -8.74 0.02 -3.37
CA VAL A 423 -8.75 -0.21 -4.82
C VAL A 423 -7.67 0.70 -5.41
N PHE A 424 -6.55 0.12 -5.81
CA PHE A 424 -5.45 0.85 -6.44
C PHE A 424 -5.50 0.61 -7.95
N ILE A 425 -5.78 1.63 -8.74
CA ILE A 425 -6.01 1.54 -10.18
C ILE A 425 -4.86 2.22 -10.90
N THR A 426 -4.23 1.51 -11.82
CA THR A 426 -3.33 2.09 -12.81
C THR A 426 -3.87 1.85 -14.21
N PRO A 427 -4.12 2.93 -14.98
CA PRO A 427 -4.43 2.79 -16.39
C PRO A 427 -3.27 2.12 -17.13
N ASN A 428 -3.58 1.56 -18.30
CA ASN A 428 -2.54 1.08 -19.22
C ASN A 428 -1.82 2.27 -19.86
N LEU A 429 -0.71 2.03 -20.56
CA LEU A 429 0.10 3.07 -21.21
C LEU A 429 -0.70 3.99 -22.15
N CYS A 430 -1.81 3.50 -22.67
CA CYS A 430 -2.65 4.27 -23.59
C CYS A 430 -3.69 5.15 -22.92
N ASP A 431 -3.98 4.88 -21.65
CA ASP A 431 -5.03 5.53 -20.89
C ASP A 431 -4.48 6.40 -19.74
N ASP A 432 -3.20 6.23 -19.39
CA ASP A 432 -2.54 6.90 -18.25
C ASP A 432 -2.20 8.37 -18.51
N GLY A 433 -2.14 8.76 -19.78
CA GLY A 433 -1.82 10.11 -20.23
C GLY A 433 -0.37 10.34 -20.64
N HIS A 434 0.50 9.34 -20.57
CA HIS A 434 1.88 9.42 -21.03
C HIS A 434 2.03 8.97 -22.49
N ASP A 435 1.56 7.78 -22.85
CA ASP A 435 1.81 7.22 -24.19
C ASP A 435 0.67 7.46 -25.19
N GLY A 436 1.04 7.56 -26.48
CA GLY A 436 0.14 7.77 -27.60
C GLY A 436 0.33 9.13 -28.28
N ASP A 437 0.74 9.13 -29.54
CA ASP A 437 0.98 10.35 -30.32
C ASP A 437 -0.13 10.66 -31.35
N GLY A 438 -1.22 9.87 -31.37
CA GLY A 438 -2.30 10.00 -32.34
C GLY A 438 -1.95 9.51 -33.76
N THR A 439 -0.74 8.97 -33.97
CA THR A 439 -0.26 8.59 -35.31
C THR A 439 -0.27 7.08 -35.56
N GLY A 440 -0.32 6.27 -34.49
CA GLY A 440 -0.30 4.80 -34.60
C GLY A 440 1.06 4.23 -35.01
N ALA A 441 2.14 5.00 -34.89
CA ALA A 441 3.49 4.55 -35.20
C ALA A 441 3.96 3.43 -34.26
N ALA A 442 4.67 2.43 -34.80
CA ALA A 442 5.26 1.35 -34.00
C ALA A 442 6.23 1.91 -32.94
N GLY A 443 6.05 1.50 -31.67
CA GLY A 443 6.84 2.00 -30.54
C GLY A 443 6.41 3.36 -29.99
N LYS A 444 5.34 3.97 -30.53
CA LYS A 444 4.77 5.25 -30.06
C LYS A 444 3.23 5.31 -30.08
N GLY A 445 2.59 4.24 -30.56
CA GLY A 445 1.17 4.22 -30.88
C GLY A 445 0.41 3.22 -30.03
N CYS A 446 -0.61 3.73 -29.34
CA CYS A 446 -1.70 2.94 -28.84
C CYS A 446 -2.41 2.19 -29.97
N LYS A 447 -3.06 1.07 -29.64
CA LYS A 447 -3.66 0.07 -30.55
C LYS A 447 -4.35 0.61 -31.81
N THR A 448 -4.89 1.82 -31.78
CA THR A 448 -5.65 2.46 -32.86
C THR A 448 -5.08 3.80 -33.35
N GLY A 449 -3.86 4.17 -32.96
CA GLY A 449 -3.38 5.55 -33.11
C GLY A 449 -4.19 6.54 -32.27
N ALA A 450 -4.65 6.11 -31.09
CA ALA A 450 -5.31 7.00 -30.14
C ALA A 450 -4.31 8.06 -29.62
N PRO A 451 -4.76 9.30 -29.35
CA PRO A 451 -3.94 10.30 -28.68
C PRO A 451 -3.79 9.92 -27.20
N GLY A 452 -2.57 10.08 -26.68
CA GLY A 452 -2.28 10.06 -25.25
C GLY A 452 -2.55 11.41 -24.60
N GLY A 453 -1.80 11.74 -23.55
CA GLY A 453 -1.93 13.03 -22.88
C GLY A 453 -3.28 13.18 -22.16
N LEU A 454 -3.69 14.43 -21.96
CA LEU A 454 -4.93 14.76 -21.24
C LEU A 454 -6.21 14.23 -21.91
N THR A 455 -6.17 13.90 -23.22
CA THR A 455 -7.33 13.31 -23.91
C THR A 455 -7.61 11.87 -23.48
N SER A 456 -6.58 11.06 -23.27
CA SER A 456 -6.77 9.69 -22.80
C SER A 456 -7.17 9.66 -21.32
N ILE A 457 -6.58 10.54 -20.49
CA ILE A 457 -7.01 10.76 -19.10
C ILE A 457 -8.49 11.09 -19.02
N ASP A 458 -8.96 12.08 -19.80
CA ASP A 458 -10.35 12.51 -19.84
C ASP A 458 -11.27 11.32 -20.20
N ALA A 459 -10.92 10.52 -21.20
CA ALA A 459 -11.70 9.36 -21.62
C ALA A 459 -11.74 8.25 -20.55
N PHE A 460 -10.60 7.94 -19.93
CA PHE A 460 -10.49 6.94 -18.88
C PHE A 460 -11.33 7.33 -17.65
N LEU A 461 -11.16 8.57 -17.18
CA LEU A 461 -11.89 9.08 -16.01
C LEU A 461 -13.40 9.17 -16.29
N LYS A 462 -13.82 9.61 -17.49
CA LYS A 462 -15.24 9.64 -17.90
C LYS A 462 -15.91 8.27 -17.82
N LYS A 463 -15.16 7.18 -18.05
CA LYS A 463 -15.67 5.81 -17.90
C LYS A 463 -15.74 5.41 -16.43
N TRP A 464 -14.62 5.50 -15.70
CA TRP A 464 -14.48 4.82 -14.42
C TRP A 464 -15.06 5.60 -13.23
N ILE A 465 -14.96 6.92 -13.21
CA ILE A 465 -15.45 7.73 -12.08
C ILE A 465 -16.96 7.54 -11.87
N PRO A 466 -17.84 7.60 -12.89
CA PRO A 466 -19.26 7.38 -12.69
C PRO A 466 -19.59 5.95 -12.22
N ILE A 467 -18.86 4.95 -12.70
CA ILE A 467 -19.04 3.54 -12.30
C ILE A 467 -18.72 3.38 -10.81
N ILE A 468 -17.59 3.95 -10.34
CA ILE A 468 -17.19 3.89 -8.94
C ILE A 468 -18.19 4.67 -8.07
N GLN A 469 -18.56 5.89 -8.46
CA GLN A 469 -19.50 6.72 -7.71
C GLN A 469 -20.91 6.09 -7.58
N ALA A 470 -21.30 5.26 -8.55
CA ALA A 470 -22.56 4.53 -8.52
C ALA A 470 -22.53 3.29 -7.59
N SER A 471 -21.35 2.83 -7.17
CA SER A 471 -21.23 1.65 -6.30
C SER A 471 -21.76 1.92 -4.88
N ALA A 472 -22.32 0.87 -4.25
CA ALA A 472 -22.82 0.96 -2.88
C ALA A 472 -21.70 1.28 -1.87
N ALA A 473 -20.50 0.73 -2.09
CA ALA A 473 -19.32 0.99 -1.29
C ALA A 473 -18.92 2.47 -1.31
N TYR A 474 -18.88 3.10 -2.49
CA TYR A 474 -18.56 4.53 -2.57
C TYR A 474 -19.62 5.40 -1.88
N GLN A 475 -20.90 5.09 -2.08
CA GLN A 475 -22.00 5.86 -1.48
C GLN A 475 -22.07 5.73 0.04
N GLN A 476 -21.64 4.58 0.58
CA GLN A 476 -21.57 4.36 2.03
C GLN A 476 -20.45 5.19 2.66
N ASP A 477 -19.23 5.02 2.17
CA ASP A 477 -18.04 5.60 2.80
C ASP A 477 -16.81 5.68 1.86
N GLY A 478 -17.06 6.06 0.60
CA GLY A 478 -16.06 6.14 -0.45
C GLY A 478 -15.16 7.38 -0.41
N LEU A 479 -13.92 7.20 -0.86
CA LEU A 479 -13.00 8.25 -1.26
C LEU A 479 -12.34 7.86 -2.58
N ILE A 480 -12.49 8.69 -3.61
CA ILE A 480 -11.67 8.59 -4.82
C ILE A 480 -10.54 9.60 -4.68
N ILE A 481 -9.32 9.17 -4.99
CA ILE A 481 -8.10 9.96 -5.05
C ILE A 481 -7.59 9.86 -6.48
N ILE A 482 -7.57 10.98 -7.21
CA ILE A 482 -6.96 11.08 -8.53
C ILE A 482 -5.66 11.86 -8.34
N ASN A 483 -4.53 11.20 -8.50
CA ASN A 483 -3.20 11.82 -8.44
C ASN A 483 -2.38 11.51 -9.70
N PHE A 484 -1.18 12.07 -9.75
CA PHE A 484 -0.20 11.76 -10.77
C PHE A 484 1.11 11.36 -10.09
N ASP A 485 1.85 10.46 -10.72
CA ASP A 485 3.16 9.98 -10.27
C ASP A 485 4.20 11.11 -10.21
N GLU A 486 4.38 11.87 -11.29
CA GLU A 486 5.27 13.02 -11.35
C GLU A 486 4.82 14.03 -12.41
N SER A 487 5.54 15.15 -12.40
CA SER A 487 5.51 16.16 -13.42
C SER A 487 6.16 15.72 -14.73
N ASN A 488 5.76 16.37 -15.82
CA ASN A 488 6.22 16.02 -17.16
C ASN A 488 7.69 16.40 -17.40
N ALA A 489 8.55 15.38 -17.58
CA ALA A 489 9.96 15.53 -17.92
C ALA A 489 10.22 16.07 -19.35
N ALA A 490 9.24 16.09 -20.25
CA ALA A 490 9.41 16.65 -21.60
C ALA A 490 9.71 18.16 -21.61
N SER A 491 9.44 18.85 -20.49
CA SER A 491 9.81 20.25 -20.28
C SER A 491 11.19 20.43 -19.63
N SER A 492 11.84 19.33 -19.22
CA SER A 492 13.12 19.35 -18.53
C SER A 492 14.26 19.76 -19.47
N PRO A 493 15.14 20.68 -19.05
CA PRO A 493 16.24 21.13 -19.88
C PRO A 493 17.22 19.98 -20.15
N MET A 494 17.62 19.82 -21.40
CA MET A 494 18.69 18.90 -21.78
C MET A 494 20.01 19.64 -21.94
N THR A 495 21.08 19.11 -21.36
CA THR A 495 22.46 19.57 -21.55
C THR A 495 23.20 18.61 -22.46
N THR A 496 24.04 19.16 -23.34
CA THR A 496 24.89 18.40 -24.24
C THR A 496 26.35 18.75 -23.97
N THR A 497 27.15 17.75 -23.61
CA THR A 497 28.59 17.93 -23.36
C THR A 497 29.41 16.89 -24.14
N PHE A 498 30.72 17.08 -24.22
CA PHE A 498 31.64 16.11 -24.81
C PHE A 498 32.58 15.57 -23.73
N SER A 499 33.02 14.32 -23.88
CA SER A 499 34.19 13.83 -23.14
C SER A 499 35.42 14.68 -23.46
N THR A 500 36.41 14.70 -22.57
CA THR A 500 37.63 15.53 -22.71
C THR A 500 38.39 15.25 -24.02
N ASP A 501 38.31 14.03 -24.53
CA ASP A 501 38.92 13.57 -25.79
C ASP A 501 37.98 13.69 -27.01
N TYR A 502 36.77 14.21 -26.83
CA TYR A 502 35.72 14.31 -27.85
C TYR A 502 35.36 12.97 -28.52
N SER A 503 35.60 11.84 -27.85
CA SER A 503 35.20 10.51 -28.33
C SER A 503 33.74 10.17 -28.00
N GLN A 504 33.12 10.91 -27.08
CA GLN A 504 31.77 10.68 -26.60
C GLN A 504 30.97 11.98 -26.52
N LEU A 505 29.72 11.93 -27.00
CA LEU A 505 28.68 12.92 -26.76
C LEU A 505 27.89 12.51 -25.51
N ASN A 506 27.73 13.39 -24.53
CA ASN A 506 26.85 13.18 -23.39
C ASN A 506 25.57 13.98 -23.59
N LEU A 507 24.43 13.31 -23.53
CA LEU A 507 23.10 13.90 -23.47
C LEU A 507 22.56 13.69 -22.06
N THR A 508 22.33 14.77 -21.33
CA THR A 508 21.88 14.72 -19.94
C THR A 508 20.55 15.44 -19.82
N ILE A 509 19.51 14.74 -19.35
CA ILE A 509 18.22 15.33 -18.99
C ILE A 509 18.35 15.87 -17.58
N ASN A 510 18.17 17.17 -17.35
CA ASN A 510 18.31 17.76 -16.02
C ASN A 510 16.93 17.89 -15.38
N LEU A 511 16.77 17.26 -14.23
CA LEU A 511 15.49 17.09 -13.55
C LEU A 511 15.48 17.96 -12.27
N PRO A 512 14.72 19.08 -12.28
CA PRO A 512 14.77 20.07 -11.20
C PRO A 512 14.38 19.52 -9.82
N GLY A 513 13.32 18.72 -9.76
CA GLY A 513 12.95 17.91 -8.61
C GLY A 513 12.45 18.67 -7.40
N ALA A 514 11.58 19.66 -7.64
CA ALA A 514 10.89 20.36 -6.58
C ALA A 514 10.15 19.35 -5.69
N SER A 515 10.54 19.31 -4.43
CA SER A 515 9.93 18.50 -3.39
C SER A 515 9.12 19.37 -2.44
N CYS A 516 8.22 18.75 -1.69
CA CYS A 516 7.59 19.36 -0.53
C CYS A 516 7.85 18.54 0.73
N CYS A 517 7.23 18.98 1.84
CA CYS A 517 6.86 18.04 2.90
C CYS A 517 8.04 17.33 3.58
N SER A 518 9.19 18.00 3.66
CA SER A 518 10.44 17.45 4.21
C SER A 518 10.90 16.15 3.55
N GLN A 519 10.62 15.98 2.25
CA GLN A 519 11.05 14.82 1.49
C GLN A 519 12.56 14.59 1.59
N GLN A 520 12.95 13.32 1.67
CA GLN A 520 14.33 12.88 1.86
C GLN A 520 14.78 12.01 0.67
N THR A 521 16.07 12.06 0.35
CA THR A 521 16.70 11.33 -0.77
C THR A 521 16.71 9.81 -0.61
N GLY A 522 16.46 9.27 0.59
CA GLY A 522 16.68 7.84 0.85
C GLY A 522 18.16 7.47 1.01
N PRO A 523 18.47 6.32 1.62
CA PRO A 523 19.84 5.84 1.78
C PRO A 523 20.42 5.18 0.52
N ASN A 524 19.58 4.90 -0.48
CA ASN A 524 19.89 4.03 -1.61
C ASN A 524 20.36 4.79 -2.84
N VAL A 525 20.05 6.08 -2.90
CA VAL A 525 20.45 6.98 -3.99
C VAL A 525 21.14 8.19 -3.39
N LYS A 526 22.01 8.83 -4.17
CA LYS A 526 22.65 10.09 -3.83
C LYS A 526 22.12 11.11 -4.83
N ARG A 527 21.67 12.26 -4.33
CA ARG A 527 21.25 13.38 -5.17
C ARG A 527 21.99 14.64 -4.73
N PRO A 528 22.45 15.50 -5.64
CA PRO A 528 22.26 15.43 -7.09
C PRO A 528 23.36 14.65 -7.83
N ASP A 529 23.06 13.43 -8.30
CA ASP A 529 24.00 12.60 -9.07
C ASP A 529 23.44 12.27 -10.46
N ASP A 530 24.33 11.92 -11.39
CA ASP A 530 23.97 11.46 -12.73
C ASP A 530 23.67 9.97 -12.75
N GLN A 531 22.50 9.57 -13.24
CA GLN A 531 22.22 8.19 -13.63
C GLN A 531 22.47 7.98 -15.12
N ILE A 532 23.15 6.89 -15.45
CA ILE A 532 23.45 6.53 -16.84
C ILE A 532 22.39 5.56 -17.32
N LEU A 533 21.52 6.00 -18.23
CA LEU A 533 20.50 5.14 -18.82
C LEU A 533 21.08 4.23 -19.90
N SER A 534 21.92 4.79 -20.77
CA SER A 534 22.45 4.03 -21.90
C SER A 534 23.75 4.61 -22.46
N THR A 535 24.55 3.76 -23.08
CA THR A 535 25.68 4.17 -23.94
C THR A 535 25.52 3.49 -25.29
N LEU A 536 25.29 4.30 -26.32
CA LEU A 536 24.98 3.84 -27.67
C LEU A 536 26.13 4.18 -28.64
N PRO A 537 26.41 3.34 -29.64
CA PRO A 537 27.29 3.72 -30.73
C PRO A 537 26.76 4.93 -31.51
N ILE A 538 27.64 5.75 -32.09
CA ILE A 538 27.28 6.98 -32.80
C ILE A 538 26.30 6.77 -33.98
N MET A 539 26.20 5.54 -34.50
CA MET A 539 25.24 5.19 -35.55
C MET A 539 23.77 5.39 -35.14
N TYR A 540 23.48 5.41 -33.83
CA TYR A 540 22.14 5.66 -33.29
C TYR A 540 21.83 7.17 -33.10
N ALA A 541 22.75 8.06 -33.45
CA ALA A 541 22.53 9.52 -33.35
C ALA A 541 21.28 9.98 -34.10
N SER A 542 21.10 9.51 -35.33
CA SER A 542 19.98 9.94 -36.17
C SER A 542 18.63 9.47 -35.64
N SER A 543 18.55 8.30 -34.99
CA SER A 543 17.33 7.85 -34.30
C SER A 543 16.97 8.68 -33.09
N LEU A 544 17.95 9.42 -32.53
CA LEU A 544 17.74 10.39 -31.45
C LEU A 544 17.52 11.81 -31.98
N GLY A 545 17.38 11.98 -33.30
CA GLY A 545 17.23 13.30 -33.93
C GLY A 545 18.51 14.14 -33.97
N ILE A 546 19.66 13.54 -33.68
CA ILE A 546 20.95 14.24 -33.64
C ILE A 546 21.56 14.26 -35.05
N ASN A 547 21.87 15.47 -35.52
CA ASN A 547 22.54 15.64 -36.81
C ASN A 547 24.03 15.30 -36.68
N THR A 548 24.43 14.11 -37.14
CA THR A 548 25.81 13.64 -37.09
C THR A 548 26.79 14.50 -37.87
N ALA A 549 26.33 15.25 -38.89
CA ALA A 549 27.18 16.18 -39.64
C ALA A 549 27.64 17.38 -38.80
N SER A 550 26.95 17.67 -37.69
CA SER A 550 27.31 18.73 -36.75
C SER A 550 28.22 18.27 -35.61
N LEU A 551 28.55 16.97 -35.55
CA LEU A 551 29.39 16.40 -34.50
C LEU A 551 30.85 16.26 -34.95
N PRO A 552 31.83 16.39 -34.05
CA PRO A 552 33.22 16.05 -34.34
C PRO A 552 33.35 14.60 -34.83
N SER A 553 34.19 14.36 -35.85
CA SER A 553 34.42 13.02 -36.42
C SER A 553 35.06 12.02 -35.43
N THR A 554 35.62 12.54 -34.33
CA THR A 554 36.16 11.77 -33.20
C THR A 554 35.08 11.10 -32.38
N VAL A 555 33.84 11.61 -32.38
CA VAL A 555 32.73 11.04 -31.59
C VAL A 555 32.38 9.65 -32.12
N LYS A 556 32.50 8.63 -31.26
CA LYS A 556 32.18 7.23 -31.55
C LYS A 556 30.98 6.71 -30.78
N GLN A 557 30.58 7.39 -29.71
CA GLN A 557 29.46 6.97 -28.87
C GLN A 557 28.68 8.14 -28.28
N ILE A 558 27.45 7.85 -27.88
CA ILE A 558 26.51 8.74 -27.23
C ILE A 558 26.17 8.12 -25.88
N LYS A 559 26.42 8.86 -24.81
CA LYS A 559 26.00 8.51 -23.46
C LYS A 559 24.74 9.31 -23.13
N ILE A 560 23.68 8.61 -22.73
CA ILE A 560 22.41 9.19 -22.30
C ILE A 560 22.30 9.03 -20.79
N GLY A 561 22.04 10.12 -20.09
CA GLY A 561 21.85 10.10 -18.65
C GLY A 561 20.81 11.10 -18.17
N MET A 562 20.51 10.99 -16.88
CA MET A 562 19.61 11.84 -16.13
C MET A 562 20.42 12.49 -15.00
N HIS A 563 20.35 13.81 -14.88
CA HIS A 563 20.89 14.55 -13.75
C HIS A 563 19.73 14.95 -12.85
N TYR A 564 19.75 14.52 -11.60
CA TYR A 564 18.71 14.85 -10.63
C TYR A 564 19.16 16.06 -9.83
N ASP A 565 18.63 17.25 -10.07
CA ASP A 565 18.92 18.43 -9.24
C ASP A 565 18.24 18.32 -7.86
N GLY A 566 17.11 17.62 -7.81
CA GLY A 566 16.25 17.50 -6.64
C GLY A 566 15.72 16.08 -6.39
N VAL A 567 15.14 15.91 -5.20
CA VAL A 567 14.61 14.61 -4.75
C VAL A 567 13.14 14.42 -5.12
N GLY A 568 12.41 15.50 -5.41
CA GLY A 568 10.97 15.45 -5.69
C GLY A 568 10.63 15.13 -7.15
N GLY A 569 9.36 14.94 -7.41
CA GLY A 569 8.78 14.75 -8.75
C GLY A 569 8.07 15.98 -9.29
N ASP A 570 8.41 17.16 -8.76
CA ASP A 570 7.74 18.43 -9.01
C ASP A 570 6.22 18.38 -8.72
N ARG A 571 5.51 19.47 -9.04
CA ARG A 571 4.14 19.71 -8.60
C ARG A 571 3.12 19.19 -9.62
N THR A 572 2.36 18.18 -9.21
CA THR A 572 1.35 17.51 -10.03
C THR A 572 -0.09 17.94 -9.71
N GLY A 573 -0.37 18.18 -8.43
CA GLY A 573 -1.73 18.32 -7.94
C GLY A 573 -2.46 16.99 -7.75
N ALA A 574 -3.54 17.02 -6.98
CA ALA A 574 -4.42 15.86 -6.80
C ALA A 574 -5.87 16.29 -6.56
N LEU A 575 -6.82 15.44 -6.92
CA LEU A 575 -8.25 15.66 -6.70
C LEU A 575 -8.85 14.53 -5.86
N LEU A 576 -9.52 14.89 -4.77
CA LEU A 576 -10.20 13.95 -3.89
C LEU A 576 -11.72 14.14 -3.97
N LEU A 577 -12.47 13.07 -4.19
CA LEU A 577 -13.94 13.06 -4.27
C LEU A 577 -14.52 12.14 -3.21
N SER A 578 -15.39 12.65 -2.35
CA SER A 578 -16.00 11.86 -1.28
C SER A 578 -17.27 12.50 -0.74
N PRO A 579 -18.25 11.72 -0.24
CA PRO A 579 -19.38 12.24 0.53
C PRO A 579 -19.00 12.96 1.84
N PHE A 580 -17.74 12.87 2.26
CA PHE A 580 -17.20 13.51 3.47
C PHE A 580 -16.39 14.78 3.16
N ILE A 581 -16.42 15.25 1.91
CA ILE A 581 -15.70 16.43 1.46
C ILE A 581 -16.72 17.41 0.92
N LYS A 582 -16.72 18.63 1.44
CA LYS A 582 -17.51 19.73 0.88
C LYS A 582 -17.00 20.05 -0.53
N GLY A 583 -17.88 19.98 -1.52
CA GLY A 583 -17.53 20.34 -2.91
C GLY A 583 -16.95 21.76 -3.03
N GLY A 584 -15.92 21.90 -3.87
CA GLY A 584 -15.19 23.15 -4.08
C GLY A 584 -14.13 23.42 -3.02
N THR A 585 -13.78 22.43 -2.20
CA THR A 585 -12.67 22.52 -1.26
C THR A 585 -11.36 22.68 -2.04
N THR A 586 -10.49 23.55 -1.54
CA THR A 586 -9.13 23.71 -2.07
C THR A 586 -8.18 23.79 -0.88
N THR A 587 -7.01 23.19 -1.02
CA THR A 587 -5.95 23.25 0.00
C THR A 587 -4.61 23.52 -0.69
N ASP A 588 -3.82 24.39 -0.06
CA ASP A 588 -2.44 24.69 -0.42
C ASP A 588 -1.44 23.99 0.51
N THR A 589 -1.92 23.14 1.42
CA THR A 589 -1.08 22.25 2.21
C THR A 589 -0.22 21.39 1.28
N GLY A 590 1.07 21.34 1.57
CA GLY A 590 2.00 20.48 0.84
C GLY A 590 1.69 19.02 1.14
N TYR A 591 1.50 18.23 0.09
CA TYR A 591 1.38 16.77 0.15
C TYR A 591 2.28 16.10 -0.90
N ASN A 592 2.73 14.89 -0.63
CA ASN A 592 3.39 14.02 -1.60
C ASN A 592 2.95 12.56 -1.43
N HIS A 593 3.54 11.62 -2.17
CA HIS A 593 3.18 10.21 -2.09
C HIS A 593 3.38 9.58 -0.71
N TYR A 594 4.39 10.00 0.06
CA TYR A 594 4.56 9.55 1.45
C TYR A 594 3.44 10.07 2.35
N ALA A 595 3.00 11.32 2.14
CA ALA A 595 1.86 11.89 2.85
C ALA A 595 0.55 11.17 2.50
N LEU A 596 0.36 10.78 1.22
CA LEU A 596 -0.76 9.93 0.81
C LEU A 596 -0.75 8.61 1.59
N LEU A 597 0.35 7.87 1.56
CA LEU A 597 0.46 6.60 2.29
C LEU A 597 0.15 6.77 3.79
N LYS A 598 0.77 7.76 4.43
CA LYS A 598 0.53 8.09 5.85
C LYS A 598 -0.95 8.37 6.12
N SER A 599 -1.62 9.06 5.20
CA SER A 599 -3.05 9.37 5.31
C SER A 599 -3.93 8.13 5.19
N LEU A 600 -3.56 7.18 4.32
CA LEU A 600 -4.26 5.91 4.20
C LEU A 600 -4.06 5.05 5.43
N GLU A 601 -2.83 4.97 5.94
CA GLU A 601 -2.50 4.26 7.19
C GLU A 601 -3.31 4.82 8.37
N ASP A 602 -3.40 6.15 8.51
CA ASP A 602 -4.26 6.81 9.51
C ASP A 602 -5.73 6.44 9.35
N ARG A 603 -6.24 6.43 8.10
CA ARG A 603 -7.66 6.21 7.84
C ARG A 603 -8.09 4.77 8.06
N PHE A 604 -7.21 3.81 7.79
CA PHE A 604 -7.44 2.40 8.12
C PHE A 604 -7.10 2.08 9.58
N GLY A 605 -6.52 3.04 10.32
CA GLY A 605 -6.17 2.88 11.72
C GLY A 605 -4.99 1.92 11.91
N ILE A 606 -4.03 1.98 11.00
CA ILE A 606 -2.82 1.18 11.03
C ILE A 606 -1.86 1.76 12.11
N PRO A 607 -1.33 0.92 13.02
CA PRO A 607 -0.62 1.41 14.20
C PRO A 607 0.81 1.85 13.92
N GLU A 608 1.39 1.42 12.80
CA GLU A 608 2.75 1.75 12.39
C GLU A 608 2.76 2.22 10.95
N TYR A 609 3.52 3.29 10.69
CA TYR A 609 3.73 3.78 9.33
C TYR A 609 4.90 3.07 8.66
N LEU A 610 4.79 2.82 7.35
CA LEU A 610 5.86 2.27 6.52
C LEU A 610 6.85 3.34 6.08
N GLY A 611 8.11 2.93 5.89
CA GLY A 611 9.16 3.75 5.25
C GLY A 611 9.17 5.21 5.69
N TYR A 612 9.13 6.13 4.72
CA TYR A 612 9.07 7.57 4.95
C TYR A 612 7.67 8.11 5.30
N ALA A 613 6.59 7.33 5.18
CA ALA A 613 5.31 7.73 5.78
C ALA A 613 5.42 7.90 7.31
N ASN A 614 6.43 7.25 7.93
CA ASN A 614 6.77 7.44 9.34
C ASN A 614 7.45 8.78 9.66
N ASP A 615 7.79 9.63 8.68
CA ASP A 615 8.36 10.95 8.97
C ASP A 615 7.32 11.80 9.74
N ALA A 616 7.74 12.34 10.88
CA ALA A 616 6.90 13.16 11.76
C ALA A 616 6.58 14.54 11.17
N LYS A 617 7.32 14.97 10.13
CA LYS A 617 7.11 16.24 9.44
C LYS A 617 6.10 16.15 8.30
N LEU A 618 5.69 14.94 7.91
CA LEU A 618 4.62 14.75 6.93
C LEU A 618 3.26 15.05 7.56
N VAL A 619 2.44 15.74 6.78
CA VAL A 619 1.06 16.06 7.14
C VAL A 619 0.14 15.03 6.50
N THR A 620 -0.86 14.54 7.23
CA THR A 620 -1.90 13.67 6.66
C THR A 620 -3.08 14.47 6.14
N PHE A 621 -3.89 13.84 5.28
CA PHE A 621 -5.15 14.39 4.83
C PHE A 621 -6.08 14.57 6.03
N GLY A 622 -6.37 15.82 6.36
CA GLY A 622 -7.01 16.17 7.62
C GLY A 622 -8.30 16.95 7.40
N SER A 623 -8.59 17.83 8.36
CA SER A 623 -9.78 18.70 8.35
C SER A 623 -9.77 19.75 7.24
N ASP A 624 -8.62 19.98 6.60
CA ASP A 624 -8.53 20.83 5.41
C ASP A 624 -9.17 20.18 4.18
N ILE A 625 -9.26 18.84 4.16
CA ILE A 625 -9.90 18.04 3.12
C ILE A 625 -11.27 17.53 3.59
N PHE A 626 -11.32 16.80 4.71
CA PHE A 626 -12.54 16.17 5.23
C PHE A 626 -13.28 17.15 6.16
N ASN A 627 -14.14 17.98 5.58
CA ASN A 627 -14.75 19.13 6.24
C ASN A 627 -16.29 19.12 6.24
N GLN A 628 -16.91 17.94 6.07
CA GLN A 628 -18.36 17.74 6.00
C GLN A 628 -18.99 17.07 7.22
#